data_AF-A0A7C1LS13-F1
#
_entry.id   AF-A0A7C1LS13-F1
#
_cell.length_a   1.000
_cell.length_b   1.000
_cell.length_c   1.000
_cell.angle_alpha   90.00
_cell.angle_beta   90.00
_cell.angle_gamma   90.00
#
_symmetry.space_group_name_H-M   'P 1'
#
loop_
_entity.id
_entity.type
_entity.pdbx_description
1 polymer ?
#
loop_
_entity_poly.entity_id
_entity_poly.type
_entity_poly.pdbx_seq_one_letter_code
_entity_poly.pdbx_strand_id
1 'polypeptide(L)'
;IIGGVVGFGLVSVGIAGINWKVVLFVVLSWIISPVFGGIIAFTIFSIIKKFILSSKEPIAQARKVGPFFTGMVGFILSMAVFYKGLKHLHLDLPLIEALLVSLCIGAGGFLLGTFLLRRYKEKDTDPYYQVEKMANPLQVISAGFQAFSHGANDVANAIGPVAAIVIVIQTQKVEMQVAIPLWLLLLGGAGLAFGIYTWGYRVMETVGKKITSITPTRGFSAEFGTATTVLICSRLGMPVSTTHVAVGNIIGVGLARGISAINLDVIKKIFSAWIISLPAAGLFAVAIYLIFCFLFT
;
A
#
# COMPACT_ATOMS: atom_id res chain seq x y z
N ILE A 1 0.73 7.93 14.42
CA ILE A 1 1.34 7.06 15.46
C ILE A 1 2.78 7.46 15.77
N ILE A 2 3.71 7.35 14.82
CA ILE A 2 5.14 7.66 15.07
C ILE A 2 5.34 9.05 15.68
N GLY A 3 4.70 10.09 15.14
CA GLY A 3 4.75 11.43 15.75
C GLY A 3 4.30 11.45 17.21
N GLY A 4 3.22 10.73 17.54
CA GLY A 4 2.72 10.60 18.92
C GLY A 4 3.67 9.83 19.84
N VAL A 5 4.26 8.72 19.38
CA VAL A 5 5.24 7.93 20.15
C VAL A 5 6.50 8.73 20.40
N VAL A 6 7.00 9.47 19.39
CA VAL A 6 8.15 10.36 19.53
C VAL A 6 7.83 11.50 20.49
N GLY A 7 6.66 12.15 20.35
CA GLY A 7 6.22 13.24 21.24
C GLY A 7 6.12 12.79 22.69
N PHE A 8 5.43 11.67 22.94
CA PHE A 8 5.36 11.06 24.27
C PHE A 8 6.75 10.70 24.82
N GLY A 9 7.61 10.08 24.00
CA GLY A 9 8.96 9.68 24.40
C GLY A 9 9.83 10.88 24.80
N LEU A 10 9.70 12.01 24.09
CA LEU A 10 10.44 13.24 24.39
C LEU A 10 10.15 13.76 25.80
N VAL A 11 8.90 13.66 26.25
CA VAL A 11 8.46 14.23 27.53
C VAL A 11 8.56 13.23 28.68
N SER A 12 8.36 11.94 28.42
CA SER A 12 8.39 10.90 29.45
C SER A 12 9.81 10.39 29.77
N VAL A 13 10.67 10.24 28.77
CA VAL A 13 12.01 9.62 28.93
C VAL A 13 13.15 10.52 28.45
N GLY A 14 12.82 11.68 27.87
CA GLY A 14 13.80 12.63 27.35
C GLY A 14 14.36 12.26 25.97
N ILE A 15 15.14 13.17 25.38
CA ILE A 15 15.73 13.04 24.03
C ILE A 15 16.57 11.75 23.88
N ALA A 16 17.25 11.32 24.95
CA ALA A 16 18.10 10.13 24.95
C ALA A 16 17.30 8.82 24.87
N GLY A 17 16.02 8.82 25.28
CA GLY A 17 15.15 7.65 25.23
C GLY A 17 14.62 7.31 23.82
N ILE A 18 14.92 8.14 22.83
CA ILE A 18 14.42 7.99 21.45
C ILE A 18 15.50 7.42 20.55
N ASN A 19 15.17 6.36 19.82
CA ASN A 19 16.03 5.83 18.78
C ASN A 19 15.98 6.71 17.52
N TRP A 20 16.76 7.80 17.52
CA TRP A 20 16.84 8.77 16.42
C TRP A 20 17.28 8.15 15.09
N LYS A 21 18.08 7.08 15.12
CA LYS A 21 18.45 6.35 13.89
C LYS A 21 17.21 5.76 13.24
N VAL A 22 16.36 5.07 14.01
CA VAL A 22 15.11 4.49 13.49
C VAL A 22 14.16 5.58 12.98
N VAL A 23 13.99 6.68 13.73
CA VAL A 23 13.14 7.80 13.31
C VAL A 23 13.63 8.36 11.97
N LEU A 24 14.93 8.61 11.82
CA LEU A 24 15.52 9.09 10.58
C LEU A 24 15.29 8.13 9.42
N PHE A 25 15.50 6.82 9.62
CA PHE A 25 15.23 5.81 8.59
C PHE A 25 13.76 5.81 8.16
N VAL A 26 12.82 5.97 9.10
CA VAL A 26 11.40 6.07 8.77
C VAL A 26 11.11 7.31 7.93
N VAL A 27 11.62 8.48 8.34
CA VAL A 27 11.39 9.74 7.61
C VAL A 27 11.97 9.66 6.19
N LEU A 28 13.19 9.14 6.04
CA LEU A 28 13.80 8.93 4.71
C LEU A 28 12.95 7.99 3.85
N SER A 29 12.42 6.91 4.43
CA SER A 29 11.57 5.97 3.70
C SER A 29 10.31 6.64 3.12
N TRP A 30 9.75 7.64 3.80
CA TRP A 30 8.54 8.33 3.36
C TRP A 30 8.77 9.25 2.17
N ILE A 31 10.02 9.59 1.89
CA ILE A 31 10.41 10.37 0.71
C ILE A 31 10.85 9.44 -0.42
N ILE A 32 11.68 8.44 -0.09
CA ILE A 32 12.28 7.56 -1.10
C ILE A 32 11.26 6.60 -1.68
N SER A 33 10.41 5.98 -0.85
CA SER A 33 9.50 4.92 -1.31
C SER A 33 8.40 5.41 -2.26
N PRO A 34 7.78 6.60 -2.10
CA PRO A 34 6.81 7.10 -3.09
C PRO A 34 7.44 7.42 -4.42
N VAL A 35 8.67 7.97 -4.43
CA VAL A 35 9.40 8.29 -5.66
C VAL A 35 9.75 7.00 -6.41
N PHE A 36 10.31 6.03 -5.69
CA PHE A 36 10.64 4.74 -6.27
C PHE A 36 9.42 4.01 -6.83
N GLY A 37 8.31 4.00 -6.09
CA GLY A 37 7.04 3.46 -6.57
C GLY A 37 6.48 4.22 -7.77
N GLY A 38 6.51 5.55 -7.73
CA GLY A 38 6.13 6.41 -8.85
C GLY A 38 6.88 6.06 -10.14
N ILE A 39 8.19 5.83 -10.05
CA ILE A 39 9.01 5.41 -11.20
C ILE A 39 8.59 4.03 -11.73
N ILE A 40 8.33 3.07 -10.84
CA ILE A 40 7.87 1.73 -11.25
C ILE A 40 6.52 1.82 -11.96
N ALA A 41 5.53 2.47 -11.35
CA ALA A 41 4.20 2.58 -11.94
C ALA A 41 4.19 3.42 -13.23
N PHE A 42 4.99 4.49 -13.30
CA PHE A 42 5.22 5.25 -14.52
C PHE A 42 5.73 4.33 -15.63
N THR A 43 6.74 3.51 -15.32
CA THR A 43 7.38 2.61 -16.29
C THR A 43 6.38 1.54 -16.78
N ILE A 44 5.69 0.87 -15.86
CA ILE A 44 4.69 -0.15 -16.19
C ILE A 44 3.56 0.42 -17.04
N PHE A 45 2.99 1.56 -16.63
CA PHE A 45 1.94 2.18 -17.42
C PHE A 45 2.45 2.67 -18.78
N SER A 46 3.67 3.18 -18.86
CA SER A 46 4.29 3.58 -20.14
C SER A 46 4.47 2.41 -21.09
N ILE A 47 4.84 1.23 -20.58
CA ILE A 47 4.91 -0.01 -21.37
C ILE A 47 3.51 -0.41 -21.85
N ILE A 48 2.50 -0.45 -20.96
CA ILE A 48 1.12 -0.78 -21.35
C ILE A 48 0.59 0.20 -22.40
N LYS A 49 0.84 1.50 -22.21
CA LYS A 49 0.45 2.54 -23.15
C LYS A 49 1.11 2.32 -24.51
N LYS A 50 2.43 2.09 -24.55
CA LYS A 50 3.20 1.92 -25.78
C LYS A 50 2.81 0.65 -26.55
N PHE A 51 2.68 -0.48 -25.87
CA PHE A 51 2.50 -1.78 -26.53
C PHE A 51 1.03 -2.16 -26.74
N ILE A 52 0.10 -1.68 -25.91
CA ILE A 52 -1.32 -2.03 -25.99
C ILE A 52 -2.13 -0.82 -26.45
N LEU A 53 -2.19 0.24 -25.63
CA LEU A 53 -3.17 1.32 -25.84
C LEU A 53 -2.92 2.12 -27.12
N SER A 54 -1.67 2.48 -27.42
CA SER A 54 -1.30 3.29 -28.60
C SER A 54 -1.02 2.45 -29.85
N SER A 55 -1.37 1.16 -29.85
CA SER A 55 -1.18 0.28 -31.01
C SER A 55 -2.30 0.46 -32.05
N LYS A 56 -2.04 0.05 -33.30
CA LYS A 56 -3.05 0.09 -34.38
C LYS A 56 -4.26 -0.81 -34.08
N GLU A 57 -4.04 -1.91 -33.36
CA GLU A 57 -5.06 -2.89 -32.98
C GLU A 57 -4.98 -3.19 -31.47
N PRO A 58 -5.48 -2.29 -30.60
CA PRO A 58 -5.32 -2.40 -29.15
C PRO A 58 -5.85 -3.70 -28.55
N ILE A 59 -6.96 -4.22 -29.08
CA ILE A 59 -7.58 -5.46 -28.59
C ILE A 59 -6.70 -6.67 -28.91
N ALA A 60 -6.17 -6.75 -30.13
CA ALA A 60 -5.26 -7.82 -30.54
C ALA A 60 -3.97 -7.80 -29.70
N GLN A 61 -3.41 -6.61 -29.45
CA GLN A 61 -2.25 -6.46 -28.57
C GLN A 61 -2.58 -6.81 -27.12
N ALA A 62 -3.75 -6.44 -26.61
CA ALA A 62 -4.19 -6.82 -25.27
C ALA A 62 -4.28 -8.35 -25.12
N ARG A 63 -4.74 -9.07 -26.15
CA ARG A 63 -4.74 -10.55 -26.14
C ARG A 63 -3.34 -11.16 -26.16
N LYS A 64 -2.39 -10.50 -26.84
CA LYS A 64 -1.01 -10.99 -26.99
C LYS A 64 -0.14 -10.68 -25.76
N VAL A 65 -0.21 -9.46 -25.26
CA VAL A 65 0.68 -8.93 -24.21
C VAL A 65 0.01 -8.93 -22.84
N GLY A 66 -1.32 -8.77 -22.78
CA GLY A 66 -2.09 -8.76 -21.52
C GLY A 66 -1.84 -9.96 -20.60
N PRO A 67 -1.73 -11.21 -21.11
CA PRO A 67 -1.44 -12.37 -20.26
C PRO A 67 -0.13 -12.25 -19.47
N PHE A 68 0.89 -11.62 -20.04
CA PHE A 68 2.16 -11.37 -19.35
C PHE A 68 1.95 -10.50 -18.11
N PHE A 69 1.17 -9.42 -18.23
CA PHE A 69 0.83 -8.59 -17.09
C PHE A 69 0.02 -9.36 -16.05
N THR A 70 -0.97 -10.16 -16.45
CA THR A 70 -1.73 -11.01 -15.52
C THR A 70 -0.82 -11.96 -14.72
N GLY A 71 0.14 -12.60 -15.37
CA GLY A 71 1.10 -13.47 -14.69
C GLY A 71 2.04 -12.71 -13.75
N MET A 72 2.54 -11.55 -14.18
CA MET A 72 3.41 -10.69 -13.37
C MET A 72 2.70 -10.20 -12.10
N VAL A 73 1.40 -9.95 -12.17
CA VAL A 73 0.55 -9.63 -11.02
C VAL A 73 0.40 -10.79 -10.06
N GLY A 74 0.02 -11.95 -10.59
CA GLY A 74 -0.09 -13.17 -9.80
C GLY A 74 1.21 -13.41 -9.03
N PHE A 75 2.35 -13.26 -9.69
CA PHE A 75 3.66 -13.38 -9.07
C PHE A 75 3.90 -12.36 -7.95
N ILE A 76 3.76 -11.05 -8.22
CA ILE A 76 4.12 -10.03 -7.22
C ILE A 76 3.17 -10.03 -6.02
N LEU A 77 1.87 -10.28 -6.25
CA LEU A 77 0.89 -10.32 -5.17
C LEU A 77 1.06 -11.57 -4.32
N SER A 78 1.33 -12.72 -4.94
CA SER A 78 1.71 -13.94 -4.23
C SER A 78 2.96 -13.73 -3.38
N MET A 79 4.00 -13.09 -3.94
CA MET A 79 5.21 -12.75 -3.19
C MET A 79 4.88 -11.84 -2.00
N ALA A 80 4.06 -10.80 -2.20
CA ALA A 80 3.66 -9.91 -1.12
C ALA A 80 2.91 -10.64 0.00
N VAL A 81 2.12 -11.67 -0.32
CA VAL A 81 1.38 -12.48 0.66
C VAL A 81 2.31 -13.46 1.38
N PHE A 82 2.95 -14.37 0.66
CA PHE A 82 3.70 -15.47 1.27
C PHE A 82 5.01 -15.03 1.91
N TYR A 83 5.65 -13.97 1.42
CA TYR A 83 6.90 -13.48 2.01
C TYR A 83 6.68 -12.44 3.12
N LYS A 84 5.57 -11.69 3.08
CA LYS A 84 5.33 -10.57 4.01
C LYS A 84 3.97 -10.60 4.69
N GLY A 85 2.89 -10.71 3.92
CA GLY A 85 1.51 -10.55 4.41
C GLY A 85 1.15 -11.52 5.53
N LEU A 86 1.74 -12.72 5.54
CA LEU A 86 1.47 -13.78 6.50
C LEU A 86 2.41 -13.83 7.72
N LYS A 87 3.33 -12.86 7.87
CA LYS A 87 4.30 -12.85 8.98
C LYS A 87 3.66 -12.83 10.36
N HIS A 88 2.58 -12.08 10.54
CA HIS A 88 1.87 -11.99 11.82
C HIS A 88 1.12 -13.28 12.19
N LEU A 89 0.91 -14.18 11.22
CA LEU A 89 0.30 -15.49 11.44
C LEU A 89 1.35 -16.60 11.54
N HIS A 90 2.64 -16.27 11.42
CA HIS A 90 3.74 -17.25 11.33
C HIS A 90 3.56 -18.26 10.18
N LEU A 91 2.91 -17.81 9.10
CA LEU A 91 2.68 -18.59 7.87
C LEU A 91 3.49 -18.02 6.69
N ASP A 92 4.52 -17.21 6.97
CA ASP A 92 5.43 -16.73 5.94
C ASP A 92 6.40 -17.82 5.50
N LEU A 93 6.64 -17.86 4.18
CA LEU A 93 7.55 -18.81 3.57
C LEU A 93 8.95 -18.20 3.46
N PRO A 94 10.02 -19.02 3.59
CA PRO A 94 11.37 -18.64 3.19
C PRO A 94 11.38 -18.10 1.76
N LEU A 95 12.33 -17.21 1.46
CA LEU A 95 12.38 -16.51 0.17
C LEU A 95 12.31 -17.45 -1.04
N ILE A 96 13.02 -18.58 -1.01
CA ILE A 96 13.07 -19.52 -2.14
C ILE A 96 11.69 -20.18 -2.34
N GLU A 97 11.06 -20.65 -1.26
CA GLU A 97 9.72 -21.25 -1.32
C GLU A 97 8.67 -20.24 -1.77
N ALA A 98 8.71 -19.01 -1.22
CA ALA A 98 7.85 -17.92 -1.65
C ALA A 98 8.04 -17.62 -3.15
N LEU A 99 9.27 -17.60 -3.65
CA LEU A 99 9.58 -17.40 -5.07
C LEU A 99 9.03 -18.52 -5.94
N LEU A 100 9.20 -19.79 -5.54
CA LEU A 100 8.72 -20.94 -6.31
C LEU A 100 7.19 -20.96 -6.39
N VAL A 101 6.51 -20.82 -5.24
CA VAL A 101 5.04 -20.76 -5.18
C VAL A 101 4.51 -19.58 -6.01
N SER A 102 5.15 -18.41 -5.90
CA SER A 102 4.76 -17.23 -6.66
C SER A 102 5.02 -17.37 -8.15
N LEU A 103 6.07 -18.08 -8.56
CA LEU A 103 6.34 -18.38 -9.97
C LEU A 103 5.26 -19.31 -10.53
N CYS A 104 4.85 -20.34 -9.78
CA CYS A 104 3.74 -21.22 -10.16
C CYS A 104 2.42 -20.45 -10.30
N ILE A 105 2.10 -19.58 -9.33
CA ILE A 105 0.90 -18.73 -9.38
C ILE A 105 0.97 -17.73 -10.55
N GLY A 106 2.14 -17.14 -10.80
CA GLY A 106 2.36 -16.26 -11.94
C GLY A 106 2.20 -16.98 -13.28
N ALA A 107 2.74 -18.18 -13.43
CA ALA A 107 2.55 -19.02 -14.61
C ALA A 107 1.07 -19.40 -14.79
N GLY A 108 0.37 -19.78 -13.72
CA GLY A 108 -1.07 -20.01 -13.73
C GLY A 108 -1.86 -18.78 -14.16
N GLY A 109 -1.52 -17.61 -13.64
CA GLY A 109 -2.10 -16.32 -14.04
C GLY A 109 -1.88 -16.00 -15.51
N PHE A 110 -0.69 -16.29 -16.05
CA PHE A 110 -0.39 -16.14 -17.47
C PHE A 110 -1.25 -17.06 -18.35
N LEU A 111 -1.37 -18.34 -17.98
CA LEU A 111 -2.18 -19.31 -18.72
C LEU A 111 -3.66 -18.93 -18.67
N LEU A 112 -4.17 -18.58 -17.48
CA LEU A 112 -5.54 -18.12 -17.28
C LEU A 112 -5.82 -16.84 -18.06
N GLY A 113 -4.91 -15.86 -18.00
CA GLY A 113 -5.02 -14.61 -18.76
C GLY A 113 -5.05 -14.87 -20.27
N THR A 114 -4.20 -15.77 -20.76
CA THR A 114 -4.19 -16.19 -22.17
C THR A 114 -5.54 -16.79 -22.57
N PHE A 115 -6.07 -17.70 -21.75
CA PHE A 115 -7.34 -18.36 -22.00
C PHE A 115 -8.52 -17.38 -21.99
N LEU A 116 -8.62 -16.53 -20.97
CA LEU A 116 -9.72 -15.59 -20.81
C LEU A 116 -9.71 -14.49 -21.88
N LEU A 117 -8.53 -13.90 -22.16
CA LEU A 117 -8.42 -12.81 -23.14
C LEU A 117 -8.62 -13.31 -24.57
N ARG A 118 -8.21 -14.55 -24.89
CA ARG A 118 -8.52 -15.17 -26.20
C ARG A 118 -10.01 -15.40 -26.42
N ARG A 119 -10.77 -15.64 -25.34
CA ARG A 119 -12.24 -15.84 -25.41
C ARG A 119 -13.04 -14.54 -25.34
N TYR A 120 -12.37 -13.41 -25.17
CA TYR A 120 -13.03 -12.11 -25.19
C TYR A 120 -13.61 -11.82 -26.58
N LYS A 121 -14.93 -11.74 -26.67
CA LYS A 121 -15.65 -11.39 -27.90
C LYS A 121 -15.62 -9.87 -28.08
N GLU A 122 -15.04 -9.44 -29.19
CA GLU A 122 -15.06 -8.05 -29.62
C GLU A 122 -16.49 -7.56 -29.83
N LYS A 123 -16.72 -6.31 -29.45
CA LYS A 123 -17.99 -5.61 -29.66
C LYS A 123 -17.76 -4.39 -30.53
N ASP A 124 -18.81 -3.90 -31.17
CA ASP A 124 -18.77 -2.66 -31.94
C ASP A 124 -18.82 -1.43 -31.00
N THR A 125 -17.71 -1.22 -30.30
CA THR A 125 -17.51 -0.13 -29.33
C THR A 125 -16.04 0.29 -29.39
N ASP A 126 -15.73 1.48 -28.86
CA ASP A 126 -14.36 2.00 -28.81
C ASP A 126 -13.35 0.93 -28.33
N PRO A 127 -12.32 0.59 -29.15
CA PRO A 127 -11.28 -0.36 -28.78
C PRO A 127 -10.60 -0.06 -27.44
N TYR A 128 -10.41 1.22 -27.10
CA TYR A 128 -9.80 1.62 -25.82
C TYR A 128 -10.68 1.20 -24.64
N TYR A 129 -11.98 1.44 -24.74
CA TYR A 129 -12.94 1.05 -23.72
C TYR A 129 -12.97 -0.48 -23.52
N GLN A 130 -12.86 -1.23 -24.61
CA GLN A 130 -12.80 -2.69 -24.55
C GLN A 130 -11.55 -3.21 -23.85
N VAL A 131 -10.38 -2.63 -24.14
CA VAL A 131 -9.12 -2.99 -23.46
C VAL A 131 -9.20 -2.70 -21.96
N GLU A 132 -9.74 -1.54 -21.57
CA GLU A 132 -9.95 -1.21 -20.16
C GLU A 132 -10.91 -2.19 -19.48
N LYS A 133 -11.98 -2.60 -20.17
CA LYS A 133 -12.91 -3.62 -19.68
C LYS A 133 -12.25 -5.00 -19.53
N MET A 134 -11.35 -5.38 -20.44
CA MET A 134 -10.55 -6.60 -20.34
C MET A 134 -9.61 -6.58 -19.13
N ALA A 135 -9.11 -5.40 -18.73
CA ALA A 135 -8.24 -5.23 -17.57
C ALA A 135 -9.00 -5.14 -16.23
N ASN A 136 -10.32 -4.89 -16.24
CA ASN A 136 -11.11 -4.69 -15.03
C ASN A 136 -11.03 -5.85 -14.02
N PRO A 137 -11.18 -7.14 -14.41
CA PRO A 137 -11.06 -8.24 -13.45
C PRO A 137 -9.67 -8.28 -12.79
N LEU A 138 -8.62 -7.99 -13.56
CA LEU A 138 -7.25 -7.95 -13.03
C LEU A 138 -7.11 -6.84 -11.99
N GLN A 139 -7.64 -5.65 -12.28
CA GLN A 139 -7.61 -4.52 -11.35
C GLN A 139 -8.41 -4.77 -10.08
N VAL A 140 -9.59 -5.39 -10.15
CA VAL A 140 -10.38 -5.73 -8.96
C VAL A 140 -9.64 -6.73 -8.07
N ILE A 141 -9.02 -7.74 -8.68
CA ILE A 141 -8.22 -8.73 -7.94
C ILE A 141 -7.03 -8.05 -7.27
N SER A 142 -6.25 -7.24 -8.00
CA SER A 142 -5.10 -6.54 -7.43
C SER A 142 -5.50 -5.54 -6.33
N ALA A 143 -6.63 -4.85 -6.48
CA ALA A 143 -7.17 -3.96 -5.45
C ALA A 143 -7.56 -4.72 -4.18
N GLY A 144 -8.21 -5.88 -4.33
CA GLY A 144 -8.57 -6.75 -3.20
C GLY A 144 -7.34 -7.25 -2.43
N PHE A 145 -6.30 -7.68 -3.14
CA PHE A 145 -5.04 -8.08 -2.52
C PHE A 145 -4.32 -6.92 -1.84
N GLN A 146 -4.31 -5.75 -2.49
CA GLN A 146 -3.72 -4.56 -1.89
C GLN A 146 -4.45 -4.17 -0.62
N ALA A 147 -5.79 -4.26 -0.58
CA ALA A 147 -6.58 -4.02 0.62
C ALA A 147 -6.25 -5.00 1.75
N PHE A 148 -6.09 -6.30 1.43
CA PHE A 148 -5.64 -7.31 2.39
C PHE A 148 -4.26 -6.97 2.98
N SER A 149 -3.27 -6.69 2.13
CA SER A 149 -1.92 -6.33 2.55
C SER A 149 -1.90 -5.04 3.38
N HIS A 150 -2.69 -4.03 2.99
CA HIS A 150 -2.81 -2.80 3.75
C HIS A 150 -3.40 -3.05 5.14
N GLY A 151 -4.48 -3.83 5.22
CA GLY A 151 -5.11 -4.20 6.48
C GLY A 151 -4.14 -4.94 7.41
N ALA A 152 -3.40 -5.92 6.89
CA ALA A 152 -2.41 -6.67 7.67
C ALA A 152 -1.30 -5.78 8.27
N ASN A 153 -0.89 -4.71 7.58
CA ASN A 153 0.11 -3.78 8.09
C ASN A 153 -0.50 -2.73 9.05
N ASP A 154 -1.70 -2.23 8.76
CA ASP A 154 -2.31 -1.11 9.51
C ASP A 154 -3.05 -1.54 10.78
N VAL A 155 -3.46 -2.80 10.91
CA VAL A 155 -3.99 -3.32 12.18
C VAL A 155 -2.92 -3.18 13.28
N ALA A 156 -1.66 -3.54 12.99
CA ALA A 156 -0.56 -3.47 13.94
C ALA A 156 -0.29 -2.03 14.41
N ASN A 157 -0.50 -1.05 13.55
CA ASN A 157 -0.35 0.37 13.84
C ASN A 157 -1.32 0.85 14.94
N ALA A 158 -2.59 0.43 14.87
CA ALA A 158 -3.59 0.81 15.87
C ALA A 158 -3.52 -0.08 17.13
N ILE A 159 -3.33 -1.39 16.94
CA ILE A 159 -3.42 -2.38 18.00
C ILE A 159 -2.12 -2.54 18.78
N GLY A 160 -0.96 -2.27 18.19
CA GLY A 160 0.35 -2.41 18.85
C GLY A 160 0.42 -1.67 20.20
N PRO A 161 0.08 -0.37 20.26
CA PRO A 161 0.02 0.36 21.53
C PRO A 161 -0.98 -0.21 22.54
N VAL A 162 -2.16 -0.65 22.07
CA VAL A 162 -3.20 -1.24 22.93
C VAL A 162 -2.72 -2.59 23.50
N ALA A 163 -2.10 -3.43 22.68
CA ALA A 163 -1.54 -4.71 23.08
C ALA A 163 -0.43 -4.53 24.14
N ALA A 164 0.42 -3.52 23.98
CA ALA A 164 1.44 -3.19 24.98
C ALA A 164 0.81 -2.84 26.33
N ILE A 165 -0.25 -2.02 26.34
CA ILE A 165 -0.98 -1.67 27.58
C ILE A 165 -1.59 -2.91 28.23
N VAL A 166 -2.32 -3.73 27.46
CA VAL A 166 -2.98 -4.94 27.96
C VAL A 166 -1.96 -5.91 28.57
N ILE A 167 -0.83 -6.11 27.91
CA ILE A 167 0.20 -7.05 28.37
C ILE A 167 0.89 -6.52 29.62
N VAL A 168 1.22 -5.23 29.70
CA VAL A 168 1.77 -4.64 30.92
C VAL A 168 0.80 -4.79 32.10
N ILE A 169 -0.50 -4.60 31.90
CA ILE A 169 -1.51 -4.81 32.95
C ILE A 169 -1.53 -6.27 33.42
N GLN A 170 -1.40 -7.23 32.50
CA GLN A 170 -1.49 -8.66 32.82
C GLN A 170 -0.20 -9.22 33.43
N THR A 171 0.96 -8.86 32.89
CA THR A 171 2.25 -9.45 33.25
C THR A 171 3.02 -8.61 34.27
N GLN A 172 2.64 -7.34 34.45
CA GLN A 172 3.37 -6.34 35.23
C GLN A 172 4.82 -6.15 34.75
N LYS A 173 5.12 -6.55 33.50
CA LYS A 173 6.45 -6.47 32.89
C LYS A 173 6.38 -5.77 31.54
N VAL A 174 7.41 -4.97 31.25
CA VAL A 174 7.61 -4.35 29.94
C VAL A 174 8.53 -5.25 29.13
N GLU A 175 7.95 -6.04 28.24
CA GLU A 175 8.71 -6.89 27.33
C GLU A 175 8.99 -6.16 26.01
N MET A 176 10.18 -6.42 25.44
CA MET A 176 10.60 -5.83 24.16
C MET A 176 9.87 -6.44 22.96
N GLN A 177 9.28 -7.63 23.14
CA GLN A 177 8.47 -8.30 22.12
C GLN A 177 7.14 -8.70 22.75
N VAL A 178 6.07 -8.19 22.16
CA VAL A 178 4.71 -8.31 22.67
C VAL A 178 3.91 -9.05 21.59
N ALA A 179 3.60 -10.32 21.84
CA ALA A 179 2.72 -11.08 20.95
C ALA A 179 1.30 -10.51 21.04
N ILE A 180 0.73 -10.11 19.91
CA ILE A 180 -0.60 -9.48 19.90
C ILE A 180 -1.69 -10.56 20.00
N PRO A 181 -2.54 -10.55 21.02
CA PRO A 181 -3.66 -11.47 21.15
C PRO A 181 -4.64 -11.40 19.95
N LEU A 182 -5.21 -12.54 19.55
CA LEU A 182 -6.12 -12.61 18.40
C LEU A 182 -7.34 -11.69 18.53
N TRP A 183 -7.93 -11.57 19.72
CA TRP A 183 -9.09 -10.72 19.94
C TRP A 183 -8.79 -9.23 19.70
N LEU A 184 -7.56 -8.78 19.98
CA LEU A 184 -7.11 -7.43 19.70
C LEU A 184 -6.92 -7.21 18.19
N LEU A 185 -6.40 -8.21 17.46
CA LEU A 185 -6.33 -8.17 16.00
C LEU A 185 -7.73 -8.11 15.38
N LEU A 186 -8.69 -8.89 15.89
CA LEU A 186 -10.09 -8.86 15.45
C LEU A 186 -10.74 -7.50 15.71
N LEU A 187 -10.50 -6.91 16.89
CA LEU A 187 -10.97 -5.56 17.22
C LEU A 187 -10.41 -4.51 16.24
N GLY A 188 -9.10 -4.58 15.96
CA GLY A 188 -8.44 -3.67 15.02
C GLY A 188 -8.95 -3.83 13.58
N GLY A 189 -9.13 -5.08 13.14
CA GLY A 189 -9.70 -5.39 11.82
C GLY A 189 -11.14 -4.90 11.68
N ALA A 190 -11.98 -5.13 12.69
CA ALA A 190 -13.36 -4.64 12.71
C ALA A 190 -13.42 -3.10 12.72
N GLY A 191 -12.57 -2.44 13.52
CA GLY A 191 -12.46 -0.98 13.55
C GLY A 191 -12.03 -0.38 12.22
N LEU A 192 -11.06 -1.00 11.53
CA LEU A 192 -10.65 -0.59 10.18
C LEU A 192 -11.79 -0.76 9.17
N ALA A 193 -12.45 -1.91 9.16
CA ALA A 193 -13.59 -2.17 8.27
C ALA A 193 -14.71 -1.15 8.48
N PHE A 194 -15.05 -0.86 9.74
CA PHE A 194 -16.04 0.14 10.12
C PHE A 194 -15.63 1.56 9.67
N GLY A 195 -14.37 1.95 9.87
CA GLY A 195 -13.84 3.24 9.43
C GLY A 195 -13.87 3.43 7.91
N ILE A 196 -13.52 2.38 7.16
CA ILE A 196 -13.60 2.37 5.69
C ILE A 196 -15.05 2.56 5.23
N TYR A 197 -15.99 1.82 5.85
CA TYR A 197 -17.40 1.88 5.50
C TYR A 197 -18.03 3.25 5.79
N THR A 198 -17.69 3.87 6.91
CA THR A 198 -18.32 5.13 7.36
C THR A 198 -17.69 6.38 6.73
N TRP A 199 -16.36 6.45 6.62
CA TRP A 199 -15.66 7.68 6.23
C TRP A 199 -14.59 7.50 5.15
N GLY A 200 -14.23 6.26 4.82
CA GLY A 200 -13.20 5.95 3.83
C GLY A 200 -13.49 6.52 2.43
N TYR A 201 -14.77 6.70 2.08
CA TYR A 201 -15.19 7.18 0.76
C TYR A 201 -14.60 8.56 0.39
N ARG A 202 -14.38 9.46 1.36
CA ARG A 202 -13.83 10.81 1.10
C ARG A 202 -12.38 10.76 0.61
N VAL A 203 -11.60 9.85 1.19
CA VAL A 203 -10.20 9.64 0.78
C VAL A 203 -10.15 8.90 -0.54
N MET A 204 -10.97 7.87 -0.73
CA MET A 204 -11.08 7.14 -2.00
C MET A 204 -11.45 8.07 -3.16
N GLU A 205 -12.37 9.01 -2.94
CA GLU A 205 -12.72 10.01 -3.96
C GLU A 205 -11.55 10.93 -4.30
N THR A 206 -10.82 11.39 -3.29
CA THR A 206 -9.66 12.28 -3.49
C THR A 206 -8.55 11.59 -4.26
N VAL A 207 -8.22 10.36 -3.88
CA VAL A 207 -7.17 9.58 -4.52
C VAL A 207 -7.58 9.10 -5.91
N GLY A 208 -8.82 8.61 -6.08
CA GLY A 208 -9.30 8.00 -7.32
C GLY A 208 -9.74 9.00 -8.42
N LYS A 209 -10.10 10.24 -8.04
CA LYS A 209 -10.58 11.25 -9.00
C LYS A 209 -9.79 12.54 -9.00
N LYS A 210 -9.28 13.00 -7.85
CA LYS A 210 -8.72 14.36 -7.72
C LYS A 210 -7.22 14.43 -8.03
N ILE A 211 -6.44 13.35 -7.88
CA ILE A 211 -5.02 13.33 -8.27
C ILE A 211 -4.89 13.17 -9.79
N THR A 212 -5.43 12.08 -10.33
CA THR A 212 -5.52 11.79 -11.76
C THR A 212 -6.69 10.84 -12.00
N SER A 213 -7.24 10.79 -13.22
CA SER A 213 -8.32 9.86 -13.54
C SER A 213 -7.83 8.42 -13.67
N ILE A 214 -8.34 7.56 -12.80
CA ILE A 214 -7.99 6.13 -12.73
C ILE A 214 -8.92 5.32 -13.64
N THR A 215 -8.32 4.63 -14.61
CA THR A 215 -8.95 3.55 -15.40
C THR A 215 -8.36 2.20 -14.97
N PRO A 216 -8.98 1.05 -15.30
CA PRO A 216 -8.47 -0.27 -14.90
C PRO A 216 -6.97 -0.49 -15.16
N THR A 217 -6.46 -0.19 -16.35
CA THR A 217 -5.02 -0.36 -16.66
C THR A 217 -4.11 0.54 -15.82
N ARG A 218 -4.59 1.74 -15.48
CA ARG A 218 -3.91 2.72 -14.62
C ARG A 218 -3.90 2.30 -13.16
N GLY A 219 -5.06 1.89 -12.64
CA GLY A 219 -5.23 1.40 -11.27
C GLY A 219 -4.38 0.17 -11.05
N PHE A 220 -4.45 -0.77 -11.98
CA PHE A 220 -3.58 -1.94 -12.01
C PHE A 220 -2.09 -1.56 -11.95
N SER A 221 -1.62 -0.64 -12.81
CA SER A 221 -0.21 -0.22 -12.83
C SER A 221 0.24 0.40 -11.50
N ALA A 222 -0.63 1.21 -10.88
CA ALA A 222 -0.34 1.83 -9.59
C ALA A 222 -0.28 0.81 -8.45
N GLU A 223 -1.20 -0.14 -8.42
CA GLU A 223 -1.24 -1.22 -7.41
C GLU A 223 -0.06 -2.17 -7.56
N PHE A 224 0.29 -2.55 -8.79
CA PHE A 224 1.48 -3.36 -9.09
C PHE A 224 2.76 -2.69 -8.58
N GLY A 225 2.95 -1.42 -8.92
CA GLY A 225 4.12 -0.68 -8.47
C GLY A 225 4.14 -0.52 -6.95
N THR A 226 2.97 -0.34 -6.32
CA THR A 226 2.86 -0.29 -4.85
C THR A 226 3.30 -1.59 -4.20
N ALA A 227 2.76 -2.72 -4.66
CA ALA A 227 3.13 -4.04 -4.14
C ALA A 227 4.63 -4.32 -4.33
N THR A 228 5.17 -4.00 -5.51
CA THR A 228 6.59 -4.18 -5.84
C THR A 228 7.49 -3.34 -4.94
N THR A 229 7.19 -2.05 -4.78
CA THR A 229 7.95 -1.15 -3.90
C THR A 229 7.89 -1.61 -2.46
N VAL A 230 6.71 -1.96 -1.95
CA VAL A 230 6.57 -2.42 -0.56
C VAL A 230 7.38 -3.69 -0.34
N LEU A 231 7.37 -4.64 -1.28
CA LEU A 231 8.15 -5.88 -1.20
C LEU A 231 9.66 -5.60 -1.16
N ILE A 232 10.16 -4.79 -2.10
CA ILE A 232 11.59 -4.43 -2.18
C ILE A 232 12.03 -3.69 -0.92
N CYS A 233 11.29 -2.66 -0.50
CA CYS A 233 11.64 -1.90 0.71
C CYS A 233 11.62 -2.78 1.96
N SER A 234 10.67 -3.73 2.04
CA SER A 234 10.62 -4.69 3.16
C SER A 234 11.83 -5.63 3.15
N ARG A 235 12.31 -6.03 1.98
CA ARG A 235 13.52 -6.86 1.86
C ARG A 235 14.78 -6.12 2.31
N LEU A 236 14.82 -4.81 2.09
CA LEU A 236 15.87 -3.90 2.54
C LEU A 236 15.73 -3.49 4.02
N GLY A 237 14.70 -3.99 4.72
CA GLY A 237 14.45 -3.64 6.13
C GLY A 237 13.96 -2.21 6.33
N MET A 238 13.51 -1.52 5.27
CA MET A 238 13.02 -0.15 5.37
C MET A 238 11.55 -0.12 5.80
N PRO A 239 11.21 0.52 6.94
CA PRO A 239 9.83 0.66 7.40
C PRO A 239 9.07 1.68 6.55
N VAL A 240 8.33 1.22 5.54
CA VAL A 240 7.62 2.09 4.59
C VAL A 240 6.15 2.31 4.93
N SER A 241 5.64 3.50 4.57
CA SER A 241 4.21 3.82 4.59
C SER A 241 3.57 3.39 3.27
N THR A 242 2.67 2.41 3.31
CA THR A 242 1.94 1.92 2.13
C THR A 242 1.10 3.02 1.47
N THR A 243 0.54 3.94 2.26
CA THR A 243 -0.22 5.10 1.75
C THR A 243 0.66 6.04 0.94
N HIS A 244 1.87 6.35 1.42
CA HIS A 244 2.79 7.23 0.69
C HIS A 244 3.21 6.56 -0.63
N VAL A 245 3.54 5.27 -0.57
CA VAL A 245 3.89 4.50 -1.76
C VAL A 245 2.73 4.50 -2.76
N ALA A 246 1.51 4.23 -2.33
CA ALA A 246 0.33 4.20 -3.20
C ALA A 246 0.09 5.55 -3.89
N VAL A 247 0.16 6.66 -3.15
CA VAL A 247 0.04 8.00 -3.72
C VAL A 247 1.14 8.29 -4.73
N GLY A 248 2.40 7.94 -4.41
CA GLY A 248 3.53 8.09 -5.33
C GLY A 248 3.34 7.31 -6.64
N ASN A 249 2.85 6.08 -6.55
CA ASN A 249 2.51 5.25 -7.71
C ASN A 249 1.41 5.87 -8.57
N ILE A 250 0.34 6.39 -7.96
CA ILE A 250 -0.75 7.07 -8.66
C ILE A 250 -0.27 8.33 -9.38
N ILE A 251 0.59 9.12 -8.72
CA ILE A 251 1.26 10.28 -9.34
C ILE A 251 2.11 9.82 -10.53
N GLY A 252 2.87 8.74 -10.38
CA GLY A 252 3.67 8.14 -11.47
C GLY A 252 2.85 7.74 -12.69
N VAL A 253 1.72 7.06 -12.48
CA VAL A 253 0.78 6.73 -13.58
C VAL A 253 0.20 7.98 -14.22
N GLY A 254 -0.14 8.99 -13.42
CA GLY A 254 -0.59 10.28 -13.92
C GLY A 254 0.46 10.99 -14.79
N LEU A 255 1.71 11.03 -14.33
CA LEU A 255 2.83 11.65 -15.04
C LEU A 255 3.14 10.96 -16.38
N ALA A 256 2.92 9.64 -16.51
CA ALA A 256 3.05 8.92 -17.77
C ALA A 256 2.02 9.34 -18.85
N ARG A 257 1.00 10.11 -18.47
CA ARG A 257 0.06 10.78 -19.38
C ARG A 257 0.46 12.22 -19.71
N GLY A 258 1.46 12.77 -19.03
CA GLY A 258 1.87 14.16 -19.08
C GLY A 258 1.50 14.92 -17.81
N ILE A 259 2.21 16.01 -17.53
CA ILE A 259 2.05 16.79 -16.29
C ILE A 259 0.66 17.43 -16.17
N SER A 260 -0.02 17.69 -17.29
CA SER A 260 -1.39 18.20 -17.31
C SER A 260 -2.44 17.19 -16.85
N ALA A 261 -2.08 15.89 -16.77
CA ALA A 261 -2.97 14.84 -16.31
C ALA A 261 -2.99 14.67 -14.79
N ILE A 262 -2.20 15.46 -14.06
CA ILE A 262 -2.15 15.46 -12.59
C ILE A 262 -2.56 16.81 -12.02
N ASN A 263 -3.23 16.79 -10.87
CA ASN A 263 -3.58 18.00 -10.14
C ASN A 263 -2.48 18.36 -9.12
N LEU A 264 -1.64 19.33 -9.47
CA LEU A 264 -0.51 19.76 -8.62
C LEU A 264 -0.96 20.39 -7.30
N ASP A 265 -2.13 21.05 -7.25
CA ASP A 265 -2.64 21.65 -6.02
C ASP A 265 -3.06 20.57 -5.01
N VAL A 266 -3.70 19.50 -5.48
CA VAL A 266 -4.06 18.35 -4.66
C VAL A 266 -2.80 17.66 -4.15
N ILE A 267 -1.81 17.46 -5.02
CA ILE A 267 -0.52 16.87 -4.64
C ILE A 267 0.16 17.72 -3.56
N LYS A 268 0.23 19.04 -3.75
CA LYS A 268 0.80 19.96 -2.75
C LYS A 268 0.09 19.85 -1.40
N LYS A 269 -1.25 19.82 -1.39
CA LYS A 269 -2.06 19.64 -0.17
C LYS A 269 -1.74 18.32 0.54
N ILE A 270 -1.57 17.22 -0.21
CA ILE A 270 -1.22 15.91 0.35
C ILE A 270 0.16 15.96 1.03
N PHE A 271 1.18 16.49 0.34
CA PHE A 271 2.53 16.61 0.90
C PHE A 271 2.56 17.53 2.13
N SER A 272 1.84 18.65 2.10
CA SER A 272 1.70 19.52 3.27
C SER A 272 1.04 18.79 4.44
N ALA A 273 -0.02 18.01 4.19
CA ALA A 273 -0.68 17.23 5.23
C ALA A 273 0.24 16.20 5.87
N TRP A 274 1.09 15.51 5.09
CA TRP A 274 2.06 14.55 5.62
C TRP A 274 3.07 15.22 6.56
N ILE A 275 3.64 16.36 6.16
CA ILE A 275 4.59 17.11 6.97
C ILE A 275 3.95 17.62 8.26
N ILE A 276 2.72 18.15 8.19
CA ILE A 276 2.01 18.74 9.35
C ILE A 276 1.50 17.65 10.31
N SER A 277 1.09 16.49 9.80
CA SER A 277 0.48 15.43 10.61
C SER A 277 1.42 14.87 11.68
N LEU A 278 2.73 14.79 11.41
CA LEU A 278 3.71 14.26 12.36
C LEU A 278 3.89 15.15 13.60
N PRO A 279 4.24 16.45 13.49
CA PRO A 279 4.37 17.33 14.64
C PRO A 279 3.01 17.55 15.32
N ALA A 280 1.91 17.66 14.57
CA ALA A 280 0.59 17.80 15.17
C ALA A 280 0.23 16.59 16.06
N ALA A 281 0.48 15.36 15.58
CA ALA A 281 0.25 14.16 16.39
C ALA A 281 1.18 14.08 17.61
N GLY A 282 2.44 14.53 17.48
CA GLY A 282 3.39 14.58 18.59
C GLY A 282 2.97 15.57 19.67
N LEU A 283 2.65 16.80 19.28
CA LEU A 283 2.17 17.83 20.21
C LEU A 283 0.87 17.43 20.89
N PHE A 284 -0.05 16.81 20.15
CA PHE A 284 -1.30 16.32 20.71
C PHE A 284 -1.07 15.20 21.75
N ALA A 285 -0.16 14.26 21.46
CA ALA A 285 0.21 13.21 22.41
C ALA A 285 0.88 13.78 23.66
N VAL A 286 1.77 14.77 23.51
CA VAL A 286 2.40 15.49 24.62
C VAL A 286 1.35 16.16 25.50
N ALA A 287 0.41 16.89 24.89
CA ALA A 287 -0.63 17.59 25.62
C ALA A 287 -1.49 16.61 26.46
N ILE A 288 -1.94 15.51 25.86
CA ILE A 288 -2.70 14.47 26.57
C ILE A 288 -1.88 13.86 27.71
N TYR A 289 -0.61 13.53 27.47
CA TYR A 289 0.25 12.96 28.49
C TYR A 289 0.44 13.90 29.69
N LEU A 290 0.71 15.19 29.44
CA LEU A 290 0.85 16.19 30.49
C LEU A 290 -0.44 16.38 31.29
N ILE A 291 -1.60 16.35 30.63
CA ILE A 291 -2.91 16.38 31.32
C ILE A 291 -3.05 15.16 32.23
N PHE A 292 -2.69 13.96 31.76
CA PHE A 292 -2.75 12.77 32.61
C PHE A 292 -1.76 12.82 33.77
N CYS A 293 -0.54 13.30 33.57
CA CYS A 293 0.37 13.54 34.68
C CYS A 293 -0.26 14.50 35.69
N PHE A 294 -0.85 15.61 35.26
CA PHE A 294 -1.50 16.54 36.18
C PHE A 294 -2.69 15.93 36.95
N LEU A 295 -3.46 15.03 36.32
CA LEU A 295 -4.65 14.43 36.94
C LEU A 295 -4.34 13.23 37.86
N PHE A 296 -3.26 12.50 37.58
CA PHE A 296 -2.91 11.24 38.27
C PHE A 296 -1.63 11.33 39.13
N THR A 297 -1.07 12.53 39.29
CA THR A 297 -0.01 12.84 40.27
C THR A 297 -0.62 13.66 41.40
#